data_AF-M1ZPA3-F1
#
_entry.id   AF-M1ZPA3-F1
#
_cell.length_a   1.000
_cell.length_b   1.000
_cell.length_c   1.000
_cell.angle_alpha   90.00
_cell.angle_beta   90.00
_cell.angle_gamma   90.00
#
_symmetry.space_group_name_H-M   'P 1'
#
loop_
_entity.id
_entity.type
_entity.pdbx_description
1 polymer ?
#
loop_
_entity_poly.entity_id
_entity_poly.type
_entity_poly.pdbx_seq_one_letter_code
_entity_poly.pdbx_strand_id
1 'polypeptide(L)' 'MKKSKVYNFLIWIVGFILAELWRRLLKDIHIHEFFKWLIGVVIIILIIFIINKVISLLTKVK' A
#
# COMPACT_ATOMS: atom_id res chain seq x y z
N MET A 1 -9.84 18.61 -6.06
CA MET A 1 -11.09 17.83 -5.90
C MET A 1 -11.13 17.25 -4.49
N LYS A 2 -12.16 17.55 -3.69
CA LYS A 2 -12.37 16.87 -2.39
C LYS A 2 -12.50 15.37 -2.66
N LYS A 3 -11.50 14.57 -2.28
CA LYS A 3 -11.63 13.10 -2.34
C LYS A 3 -12.83 12.72 -1.48
N SER A 4 -13.83 12.06 -2.09
CA SER A 4 -15.02 11.59 -1.37
C SER A 4 -14.59 10.68 -0.21
N LYS A 5 -15.27 10.75 0.94
CA LYS A 5 -15.04 9.81 2.06
C LYS A 5 -15.11 8.35 1.59
N VAL A 6 -15.98 8.08 0.60
CA VAL A 6 -16.13 6.77 -0.04
C VAL A 6 -14.86 6.35 -0.79
N TYR A 7 -14.22 7.27 -1.51
CA TYR A 7 -12.98 6.99 -2.23
C TYR A 7 -11.84 6.63 -1.26
N ASN A 8 -11.70 7.36 -0.16
CA ASN A 8 -10.70 7.03 0.86
C ASN A 8 -11.00 5.67 1.52
N PHE A 9 -12.27 5.36 1.78
CA PHE A 9 -12.68 4.07 2.34
C PHE A 9 -12.37 2.90 1.39
N LEU A 10 -12.62 3.05 0.09
CA LEU A 10 -12.28 2.04 -0.92
C LEU A 10 -10.77 1.81 -1.01
N ILE A 11 -9.95 2.87 -0.94
CA ILE A 11 -8.49 2.73 -0.87
C ILE A 11 -8.07 1.93 0.36
N TRP A 12 -8.69 2.17 1.51
CA TRP A 12 -8.40 1.42 2.73
C TRP A 12 -8.75 -0.06 2.59
N ILE A 13 -9.90 -0.39 2.00
CA ILE A 13 -10.30 -1.78 1.74
C ILE A 13 -9.28 -2.45 0.81
N VAL A 14 -8.92 -1.80 -0.29
CA VAL A 14 -7.95 -2.34 -1.25
C VAL A 14 -6.59 -2.55 -0.58
N GLY A 15 -6.11 -1.59 0.21
CA GLY A 15 -4.88 -1.70 0.98
C GLY A 15 -4.92 -2.86 1.98
N PHE A 16 -6.05 -3.07 2.66
CA PHE A 16 -6.23 -4.18 3.58
C PHE A 16 -6.20 -5.54 2.87
N ILE A 17 -6.90 -5.67 1.74
CA ILE A 17 -6.89 -6.90 0.93
C ILE A 17 -5.48 -7.21 0.44
N LEU A 18 -4.73 -6.21 -0.04
CA LEU A 18 -3.33 -6.38 -0.46
C LEU A 18 -2.43 -6.82 0.69
N ALA A 19 -2.58 -6.23 1.89
CA ALA A 19 -1.79 -6.61 3.05
C ALA A 19 -2.07 -8.06 3.50
N GLU A 20 -3.34 -8.50 3.44
CA GLU A 20 -3.73 -9.87 3.75
C GLU A 20 -3.25 -10.86 2.68
N LEU A 21 -3.30 -10.47 1.40
CA LEU A 21 -2.74 -11.27 0.29
C LEU A 21 -1.22 -11.43 0.44
N TRP A 22 -0.53 -10.37 0.85
CA TRP A 22 0.89 -10.40 1.18
C TRP A 22 1.19 -11.33 2.36
N ARG A 23 0.40 -11.26 3.44
CA ARG A 23 0.54 -12.17 4.59
C ARG A 23 0.43 -13.64 4.16
N ARG A 24 -0.51 -13.96 3.26
CA ARG A 24 -0.70 -15.31 2.71
C ARG A 24 0.45 -15.74 1.80
N LEU A 25 1.01 -14.84 0.99
CA LEU A 25 2.20 -15.12 0.17
C LEU A 25 3.41 -15.50 1.03
N LEU A 26 3.55 -14.89 2.21
CA LEU A 26 4.63 -15.20 3.14
C LEU A 26 4.30 -16.38 4.08
N LYS A 27 3.20 -17.13 3.86
CA LYS A 27 2.74 -18.17 4.81
C LYS A 27 3.84 -19.16 5.16
N ASP A 28 4.62 -19.59 4.18
CA ASP A 28 5.64 -20.65 4.35
C ASP A 28 6.99 -20.14 4.88
N ILE A 29 7.12 -18.84 5.14
CA ILE A 29 8.34 -18.25 5.68
C ILE A 29 8.32 -18.31 7.21
N HIS A 30 9.44 -18.66 7.85
CA HIS A 30 9.62 -18.62 9.31
C HIS A 30 9.78 -17.18 9.84
N ILE A 31 8.76 -16.35 9.62
CA ILE A 31 8.63 -15.01 10.20
C ILE A 31 7.33 -14.97 11.00
N HIS A 32 7.31 -14.26 12.12
CA HIS A 32 6.11 -14.09 12.92
C HIS A 32 4.99 -13.43 12.09
N GLU A 33 3.73 -13.85 12.28
CA GLU A 33 2.60 -13.38 11.46
C GLU A 33 2.43 -11.85 11.50
N PHE A 34 2.68 -11.25 12.68
CA PHE A 34 2.67 -9.79 12.84
C PHE A 34 3.66 -9.09 11.89
N PHE A 35 4.89 -9.61 11.76
CA PHE A 35 5.89 -9.00 10.89
C PHE A 35 5.56 -9.22 9.41
N LYS A 36 4.99 -10.38 9.04
CA LYS A 36 4.51 -10.61 7.65
C LYS A 36 3.46 -9.58 7.26
N TRP A 37 2.50 -9.31 8.15
CA TRP A 37 1.50 -8.27 7.95
C TRP A 37 2.12 -6.86 7.89
N LEU A 38 3.02 -6.53 8.83
CA LEU A 38 3.70 -5.24 8.89
C LEU A 38 4.51 -4.94 7.61
N ILE A 39 5.22 -5.93 7.07
CA ILE A 39 5.96 -5.81 5.80
C ILE A 39 5.00 -5.45 4.66
N GLY A 40 3.82 -6.06 4.63
CA GLY A 40 2.79 -5.74 3.64
C GLY A 40 2.35 -4.28 3.72
N VAL A 41 2.11 -3.77 4.94
CA VAL A 41 1.77 -2.35 5.17
C VAL A 41 2.90 -1.43 4.72
N VAL A 42 4.15 -1.76 5.05
CA VAL A 42 5.33 -0.98 4.65
C VAL A 42 5.47 -0.92 3.12
N ILE A 43 5.27 -2.04 2.43
CA ILE A 43 5.31 -2.10 0.95
C ILE A 43 4.25 -1.18 0.35
N ILE A 44 3.02 -1.20 0.87
CA ILE A 44 1.92 -0.33 0.38
C ILE A 44 2.30 1.15 0.53
N ILE A 45 2.84 1.54 1.69
CA ILE A 45 3.28 2.92 1.95
C ILE A 45 4.40 3.32 0.98
N LEU A 46 5.37 2.44 0.76
CA LEU A 46 6.48 2.65 -0.18
C LEU A 46 5.99 2.83 -1.63
N ILE A 47 5.06 2.00 -2.08
CA ILE A 47 4.46 2.11 -3.43
C ILE A 47 3.77 3.46 -3.59
N ILE A 48 2.93 3.86 -2.61
CA ILE A 48 2.24 5.17 -2.64
C ILE A 48 3.26 6.32 -2.69
N PHE A 49 4.32 6.22 -1.89
CA PHE A 49 5.38 7.23 -1.87
C PHE A 49 6.09 7.34 -3.22
N ILE A 50 6.46 6.21 -3.84
CA ILE A 50 7.10 6.18 -5.15
C ILE A 50 6.17 6.76 -6.21
N ILE A 51 4.90 6.36 -6.25
CA ILE A 51 3.91 6.89 -7.20
C ILE A 51 3.80 8.41 -7.06
N ASN A 52 3.64 8.93 -5.84
CA ASN A 52 3.54 10.37 -5.60
C ASN A 52 4.81 11.10 -6.03
N LYS A 53 5.99 10.52 -5.79
CA LYS A 53 7.27 11.09 -6.20
C LYS A 53 7.42 11.11 -7.72
N VAL A 54 7.06 10.03 -8.40
CA VAL A 54 7.06 9.94 -9.87
C VAL A 54 6.11 10.96 -10.47
N ILE A 55 4.88 11.07 -9.96
CA ILE A 55 3.91 12.08 -10.41
C ILE A 55 4.49 13.49 -10.22
N SER A 56 5.05 13.78 -9.04
CA SER A 56 5.65 15.09 -8.76
C SER A 56 6.81 15.43 -9.68
N LEU A 57 7.63 14.46 -10.07
CA LEU A 57 8.72 14.67 -11.03
C LEU A 57 8.17 14.92 -12.43
N LEU A 58 7.17 14.16 -12.85
CA LEU A 58 6.53 14.32 -14.16
C LEU A 58 5.79 15.65 -14.30
N THR A 59 5.13 16.14 -13.24
CA THR A 59 4.47 17.45 -13.27
C THR A 59 5.44 18.63 -13.13
N LYS A 60 6.62 18.45 -12.54
CA LYS A 60 7.66 19.49 -12.47
C LYS A 60 8.32 19.80 -13.81
N VAL A 61 8.22 18.89 -14.77
CA VAL A 61 8.82 19.03 -16.11
C VAL A 61 7.84 19.70 -17.09
N LYS A 62 6.61 20.01 -16.67
CA LYS A 62 5.58 20.66 -17.49
C LYS A 62 5.34 22.10 -17.02
#